data_AF-A0A939WXP8-F1
#
_entry.id   AF-A0A939WXP8-F1
#
_cell.length_a   1.000
_cell.length_b   1.000
_cell.length_c   1.000
_cell.angle_alpha   90.00
_cell.angle_beta   90.00
_cell.angle_gamma   90.00
#
_symmetry.space_group_name_H-M   'P 1'
#
loop_
_entity.id
_entity.type
_entity.pdbx_description
1 polymer ?
#
loop_
_entity_poly.entity_id
_entity_poly.type
_entity_poly.pdbx_seq_one_letter_code
_entity_poly.pdbx_strand_id
1 'polypeptide(L)'
;MPTKQPSTSYQHIRNYTEKFQWRDKTTGLLTTGYNPPLWAKELQRVPFHIVYVTKSGRLERGNCVCLKVDRRKGMRMVQFVESRQFRWVYDILVIEIDGMRFFAH
;
A
#
# COMPACT_ATOMS: atom_id res chain seq x y z
N MET A 1 26.96 4.83 -6.13
CA MET A 1 26.06 4.07 -7.02
C MET A 1 24.88 4.97 -7.36
N PRO A 2 24.56 5.24 -8.63
CA PRO A 2 23.37 6.01 -8.95
C PRO A 2 22.14 5.21 -8.53
N THR A 3 21.39 5.72 -7.56
CA THR A 3 20.08 5.17 -7.16
C THR A 3 19.17 5.23 -8.36
N LYS A 4 18.91 4.07 -8.99
CA LYS A 4 17.91 3.92 -10.04
C LYS A 4 16.62 4.57 -9.52
N GLN A 5 16.16 5.64 -10.18
CA GLN A 5 14.94 6.32 -9.77
C GLN A 5 13.79 5.30 -9.77
N PRO A 6 12.90 5.32 -8.76
CA PRO A 6 11.75 4.42 -8.75
C PRO A 6 10.96 4.64 -10.03
N SER A 7 10.58 3.55 -10.71
CA SER A 7 9.73 3.65 -11.89
C SER A 7 8.40 4.33 -11.52
N THR A 8 7.78 5.02 -12.47
CA THR A 8 6.50 5.70 -12.28
C THR A 8 5.44 4.78 -11.67
N SER A 9 5.43 3.49 -12.04
CA SER A 9 4.50 2.52 -11.46
C SER A 9 4.76 2.25 -9.97
N TYR A 10 6.02 2.21 -9.52
CA TYR A 10 6.34 1.99 -8.12
C TYR A 10 5.75 3.13 -7.29
N GLN A 11 5.99 4.38 -7.71
CA GLN A 11 5.42 5.54 -7.05
C GLN A 11 3.88 5.52 -7.05
N HIS A 12 3.25 5.03 -8.12
CA HIS A 12 1.80 4.84 -8.14
C HIS A 12 1.33 3.78 -7.11
N ILE A 13 1.98 2.62 -6.99
CA ILE A 13 1.63 1.61 -5.97
C ILE A 13 1.75 2.21 -4.57
N ARG A 14 2.81 3.00 -4.31
CA ARG A 14 2.94 3.73 -3.03
C ARG A 14 1.75 4.63 -2.80
N ASN A 15 1.31 5.32 -3.85
CA ASN A 15 0.24 6.27 -3.74
C ASN A 15 -1.07 5.62 -3.29
N TYR A 16 -1.37 4.40 -3.70
CA TYR A 16 -2.58 3.71 -3.25
C TYR A 16 -2.42 3.04 -1.89
N THR A 17 -1.26 2.43 -1.62
CA THR A 17 -1.13 1.49 -0.50
C THR A 17 -0.60 2.09 0.80
N GLU A 18 0.11 3.21 0.74
CA GLU A 18 0.81 3.78 1.91
C GLU A 18 0.02 4.88 2.63
N LYS A 19 -1.25 5.12 2.26
CA LYS A 19 -2.06 6.19 2.88
C LYS A 19 -2.41 5.89 4.33
N PHE A 20 -2.40 6.94 5.13
CA PHE A 20 -3.00 7.01 6.45
C PHE A 20 -4.27 7.84 6.40
N GLN A 21 -5.14 7.59 7.36
CA GLN A 21 -6.30 8.38 7.70
C GLN A 21 -6.11 8.94 9.11
N TRP A 22 -6.44 10.21 9.30
CA TRP A 22 -6.42 10.85 10.61
C TRP A 22 -7.49 11.95 10.68
N ARG A 23 -7.82 12.36 11.90
CA ARG A 23 -8.72 13.51 12.13
C ARG A 23 -7.93 14.81 12.08
N ASP A 24 -8.33 15.72 11.19
CA ASP A 24 -7.74 17.05 11.12
C ASP A 24 -8.13 17.88 12.37
N LYS A 25 -7.17 18.58 12.96
CA LYS A 25 -7.36 19.40 14.16
C LYS A 25 -8.13 20.68 13.84
N THR A 26 -7.96 21.22 12.64
CA THR A 26 -8.57 22.51 12.26
C THR A 26 -10.02 22.32 11.84
N THR A 27 -10.28 21.36 10.96
CA THR A 27 -11.63 21.12 10.42
C THR A 27 -12.44 20.06 11.18
N GLY A 28 -11.78 19.21 11.98
CA GLY A 28 -12.42 18.07 12.64
C GLY A 28 -12.79 16.91 11.70
N LEU A 29 -12.54 17.05 10.39
CA LEU A 29 -12.88 16.07 9.37
C LEU A 29 -11.82 14.96 9.29
N LEU A 30 -12.24 13.78 8.81
CA LEU A 30 -11.32 12.70 8.48
C LEU A 30 -10.62 13.02 7.16
N THR A 31 -9.29 13.08 7.19
CA THR A 31 -8.45 13.34 6.01
C THR A 31 -7.52 12.17 5.76
N THR A 32 -6.96 12.08 4.55
CA THR A 32 -6.05 11.00 4.14
C THR A 32 -4.78 11.53 3.48
N GLY A 33 -3.64 10.84 3.67
CA GLY A 33 -2.36 11.19 3.06
C GLY A 33 -1.18 10.31 3.53
N TYR A 34 0.05 10.58 3.06
CA TYR A 34 1.22 9.74 3.36
C TYR A 34 1.97 10.11 4.63
N ASN A 35 2.02 11.40 4.93
CA ASN A 35 2.79 11.97 6.02
C ASN A 35 1.83 12.60 7.02
N PRO A 36 1.24 11.81 7.93
CA PRO A 36 0.39 12.36 8.97
C PRO A 36 1.20 13.37 9.80
N PRO A 37 0.61 14.52 10.16
CA PRO A 37 1.26 15.49 11.02
C PRO A 37 1.51 14.90 12.42
N LEU A 38 2.52 15.41 13.13
CA LEU A 38 2.88 14.96 14.48
C LEU A 38 1.71 15.00 15.48
N TRP A 39 0.77 15.93 15.28
CA TRP A 39 -0.42 16.10 16.13
C TRP A 39 -1.61 15.23 15.72
N ALA A 40 -1.49 14.42 14.66
CA ALA A 40 -2.58 13.58 14.15
C ALA A 40 -3.11 12.66 15.24
N LYS A 41 -4.42 12.72 15.47
CA LYS A 41 -5.15 11.79 16.34
C LYS A 41 -5.86 10.74 15.48
N GLU A 42 -6.13 9.57 16.07
CA GLU A 42 -6.82 8.45 15.42
C GLU A 42 -6.09 7.98 14.15
N LEU A 43 -4.76 7.87 14.21
CA LEU A 43 -3.96 7.47 13.07
C LEU A 43 -4.25 6.01 12.68
N GLN A 44 -4.82 5.81 11.50
CA GLN A 44 -5.12 4.49 10.95
C GLN A 44 -4.57 4.34 9.53
N ARG A 45 -4.26 3.11 9.12
CA ARG A 45 -3.95 2.81 7.72
C ARG A 45 -5.24 2.75 6.92
N VAL A 46 -5.25 3.38 5.74
CA VAL A 46 -6.36 3.26 4.80
C VAL A 46 -6.32 1.85 4.20
N PRO A 47 -7.38 1.05 4.33
CA PRO A 47 -7.48 -0.22 3.63
C PRO A 47 -7.60 -0.01 2.13
N PHE A 48 -7.01 -0.91 1.35
CA PHE A 48 -7.12 -0.95 -0.10
C PHE A 48 -7.36 -2.39 -0.56
N HIS A 49 -8.03 -2.54 -1.68
CA HIS A 49 -8.20 -3.81 -2.36
C HIS A 49 -6.97 -4.08 -3.24
N ILE A 50 -6.31 -5.22 -3.04
CA ILE A 50 -5.17 -5.65 -3.86
C ILE A 50 -5.52 -6.90 -4.66
N VAL A 51 -5.00 -7.00 -5.88
CA VAL A 51 -4.94 -8.22 -6.69
C VAL A 51 -3.49 -8.45 -7.11
N TYR A 52 -2.95 -9.63 -6.81
CA TYR A 52 -1.56 -9.96 -7.09
C TYR A 52 -1.37 -11.45 -7.35
N VAL A 53 -0.27 -11.81 -8.02
CA VAL A 53 0.14 -13.20 -8.23
C VAL A 53 1.12 -13.59 -7.13
N THR A 54 0.89 -14.72 -6.48
CA THR A 54 1.86 -15.29 -5.54
C THR A 54 3.08 -15.84 -6.29
N LYS A 55 4.19 -16.09 -5.59
CA LYS A 55 5.34 -16.78 -6.20
C LYS A 55 5.01 -18.17 -6.76
N SER A 56 3.97 -18.82 -6.24
CA SER A 56 3.48 -20.11 -6.72
C SER A 56 2.54 -19.99 -7.93
N GLY A 57 2.37 -18.79 -8.50
CA GLY A 57 1.53 -18.55 -9.66
C GLY A 57 0.03 -18.47 -9.36
N ARG A 58 -0.36 -18.39 -8.08
CA ARG A 58 -1.79 -18.29 -7.71
C ARG A 58 -2.21 -16.83 -7.70
N LEU A 59 -3.37 -16.56 -8.28
CA LEU A 59 -4.01 -15.25 -8.16
C LEU A 59 -4.64 -15.13 -6.78
N GLU A 60 -4.32 -14.05 -6.07
CA GLU A 60 -4.93 -13.73 -4.79
C GLU A 60 -5.43 -12.29 -4.75
N ARG A 61 -6.45 -12.08 -3.94
CA ARG A 61 -7.11 -10.77 -3.79
C ARG A 61 -7.68 -10.57 -2.41
N GLY A 62 -7.85 -9.33 -2.02
CA GLY A 62 -8.60 -8.96 -0.82
C GLY A 62 -8.29 -7.57 -0.31
N ASN A 63 -9.06 -7.15 0.68
CA ASN A 63 -8.84 -5.88 1.36
C ASN A 63 -7.71 -6.03 2.39
N CYS A 64 -6.74 -5.13 2.34
CA CYS A 64 -5.60 -5.16 3.24
C CYS A 64 -5.10 -3.75 3.57
N VAL A 65 -4.26 -3.66 4.60
CA VAL A 65 -3.54 -2.45 4.98
C VAL A 65 -2.04 -2.67 4.84
N CYS A 66 -1.30 -1.67 4.37
CA CYS A 66 0.16 -1.74 4.27
C CYS A 66 0.81 -1.41 5.60
N LEU A 67 1.64 -2.31 6.11
CA LEU A 67 2.34 -2.14 7.38
C LEU A 67 3.78 -1.68 7.19
N LYS A 68 4.49 -2.30 6.23
CA LYS A 68 5.91 -2.04 5.99
C LYS A 68 6.24 -2.13 4.50
N VAL A 69 7.22 -1.36 4.06
CA VAL A 69 7.72 -1.37 2.68
C VAL A 69 9.23 -1.61 2.71
N ASP A 70 9.67 -2.66 2.03
CA ASP A 70 11.08 -2.91 1.70
C ASP A 70 11.35 -2.39 0.29
N ARG A 71 11.84 -1.15 0.22
CA ARG A 71 12.16 -0.46 -1.04
C ARG A 71 13.32 -1.11 -1.80
N ARG A 72 14.21 -1.85 -1.13
CA ARG A 72 15.35 -2.50 -1.79
C ARG A 72 14.91 -3.74 -2.54
N LYS A 73 13.96 -4.50 -1.97
CA LYS A 73 13.41 -5.72 -2.57
C LYS A 73 12.16 -5.48 -3.40
N GLY A 74 11.57 -4.27 -3.35
CA GLY A 74 10.30 -3.97 -3.99
C GLY A 74 9.17 -4.80 -3.40
N MET A 75 9.11 -4.88 -2.07
CA MET A 75 8.15 -5.72 -1.35
C MET A 75 7.38 -4.92 -0.31
N ARG A 76 6.15 -5.32 -0.05
CA ARG A 76 5.27 -4.74 0.96
C ARG A 76 4.72 -5.81 1.89
N MET A 77 4.77 -5.54 3.18
CA MET A 77 4.05 -6.33 4.17
C MET A 77 2.65 -5.77 4.30
N VAL A 78 1.67 -6.56 3.90
CA VAL A 78 0.25 -6.24 4.02
C VAL A 78 -0.40 -7.11 5.08
N GLN A 79 -1.41 -6.57 5.74
CA GLN A 79 -2.29 -7.33 6.62
C GLN A 79 -3.70 -7.35 6.05
N PHE A 80 -4.24 -8.53 5.81
CA PHE A 80 -5.62 -8.68 5.34
C PHE A 80 -6.61 -8.29 6.43
N VAL A 81 -7.63 -7.51 6.07
CA VAL A 81 -8.59 -6.94 7.03
C VAL A 81 -9.43 -8.02 7.68
N GLU A 82 -9.96 -8.95 6.88
CA GLU A 82 -10.85 -10.02 7.34
C GLU A 82 -10.10 -11.11 8.11
N SER A 83 -9.04 -11.66 7.52
CA SER A 83 -8.33 -12.81 8.08
C SER A 83 -7.23 -12.43 9.08
N ARG A 84 -6.87 -11.14 9.18
CA ARG A 84 -5.74 -10.62 9.96
C ARG A 84 -4.38 -11.22 9.60
N GLN A 85 -4.30 -11.99 8.51
CA GLN A 85 -3.06 -12.62 8.06
C GLN A 85 -2.09 -11.59 7.49
N PHE A 86 -0.81 -11.77 7.80
CA PHE A 86 0.27 -10.97 7.25
C PHE A 86 0.87 -11.64 6.02
N ARG A 87 1.12 -10.86 4.96
CA ARG A 87 1.77 -11.36 3.75
C ARG A 87 2.79 -10.37 3.22
N TRP A 88 3.87 -10.91 2.67
CA TRP A 88 4.82 -10.15 1.88
C TRP A 88 4.45 -10.27 0.40
N VAL A 89 4.08 -9.14 -0.19
CA VAL A 89 3.72 -9.02 -1.61
C VAL A 89 4.87 -8.36 -2.34
N TYR A 90 5.21 -8.88 -3.52
CA TYR A 90 6.18 -8.26 -4.41
C TYR A 90 5.45 -7.29 -5.33
N ASP A 91 5.94 -6.04 -5.41
CA ASP A 91 5.31 -4.99 -6.20
C ASP A 91 5.25 -5.34 -7.69
N ILE A 92 6.23 -6.08 -8.20
CA ILE A 92 6.25 -6.57 -9.59
C ILE A 92 5.14 -7.60 -9.89
N LEU A 93 4.60 -8.25 -8.86
CA LEU A 93 3.53 -9.24 -9.01
C LEU A 93 2.14 -8.65 -8.74
N VAL A 94 2.06 -7.35 -8.42
CA VAL A 94 0.79 -6.64 -8.23
C VAL A 94 0.19 -6.37 -9.60
N ILE A 95 -1.07 -6.78 -9.78
CA ILE A 95 -1.83 -6.59 -11.01
C ILE A 95 -2.77 -5.39 -10.87
N GLU A 96 -3.39 -5.23 -9.71
CA GLU A 96 -4.42 -4.21 -9.51
C GLU A 96 -4.45 -3.74 -8.05
N ILE A 97 -4.66 -2.44 -7.85
CA ILE A 97 -5.00 -1.85 -6.54
C ILE A 97 -6.16 -0.89 -6.73
N ASP A 98 -7.24 -1.06 -5.96
CA ASP A 98 -8.45 -0.22 -5.99
C ASP A 98 -8.97 0.07 -7.43
N GLY A 99 -8.94 -0.93 -8.31
CA GLY A 99 -9.35 -0.81 -9.71
C GLY A 99 -8.29 -0.22 -10.66
N MET A 100 -7.18 0.31 -10.14
CA MET A 100 -6.04 0.75 -10.95
C MET A 100 -5.17 -0.44 -11.32
N ARG A 101 -5.01 -0.69 -12.63
CA ARG A 101 -4.17 -1.78 -13.14
C ARG A 101 -2.71 -1.38 -13.25
N PHE A 102 -1.85 -2.29 -12.81
CA PHE A 102 -0.40 -2.24 -12.91
C PHE A 102 0.03 -3.39 -13.82
N PHE A 103 0.33 -3.07 -15.07
CA PHE A 103 0.95 -4.03 -15.96
C PHE A 103 2.44 -4.10 -15.56
N ALA A 104 2.89 -5.30 -15.18
CA ALA A 104 4.28 -5.53 -14.79
C ALA A 104 5.24 -5.01 -15.89
N HIS A 105 6.33 -4.35 -15.46
CA HIS A 105 7.40 -3.83 -16.31
C HIS A 105 8.15 -4.92 -17.06
#